data_AF-A0A021X467-F1
#
_entry.id   AF-A0A021X467-F1
#
_cell.length_a   1.000
_cell.length_b   1.000
_cell.length_c   1.000
_cell.angle_alpha   90.00
_cell.angle_beta   90.00
_cell.angle_gamma   90.00
#
_symmetry.space_group_name_H-M   'P 1'
#
loop_
_entity.id
_entity.type
_entity.pdbx_description
1 polymer ?
#
loop_
_entity_poly.entity_id
_entity_poly.type
_entity_poly.pdbx_seq_one_letter_code
_entity_poly.pdbx_strand_id
1 'polypeptide(L)'
;MTVHLTAGRHALPAEGLCAMELTALLAGEIHSDNPRCASPMLAAYVRRLNDNMPDEERQRLALIAPRLIGTASSDAEEVERAVSLAWHAVRVIAPAALRASSRSKRRAATARALERQTDLFRAWKKCESVRDRLARQEGGEWSPAVFAVHRALEAARGAAYLSIGSRGVLGEVEHNAAVSAAGAAIHAHRAGCGEAWALALDALDEALGIGAR
;
A
#
# COMPACT_ATOMS: atom_id res chain seq x y z
N MET A 1 0.32 5.41 -28.90
CA MET A 1 0.26 6.53 -27.94
C MET A 1 1.11 6.14 -26.76
N THR A 2 2.24 6.80 -26.55
CA THR A 2 3.07 6.55 -25.36
C THR A 2 2.51 7.42 -24.25
N VAL A 3 1.85 6.82 -23.27
CA VAL A 3 1.34 7.54 -22.09
C VAL A 3 2.48 7.71 -21.10
N HIS A 4 2.63 8.92 -20.58
CA HIS A 4 3.57 9.23 -19.51
C HIS A 4 2.78 9.71 -18.30
N LEU A 5 2.90 9.01 -17.18
CA LEU A 5 2.16 9.30 -15.96
C LEU A 5 2.84 10.39 -15.14
N THR A 6 2.06 11.26 -14.53
CA THR A 6 2.51 12.35 -13.64
C THR A 6 1.93 12.20 -12.23
N ALA A 7 2.49 12.96 -11.29
CA ALA A 7 2.08 12.94 -9.88
C ALA A 7 0.84 13.79 -9.64
N GLY A 8 -0.01 13.35 -8.70
CA GLY A 8 -1.19 14.07 -8.29
C GLY A 8 -2.36 13.88 -9.25
N ARG A 9 -3.44 14.60 -8.92
CA ARG A 9 -4.67 14.65 -9.68
C ARG A 9 -4.62 15.80 -10.67
N HIS A 10 -5.17 15.57 -11.85
CA HIS A 10 -5.25 16.53 -12.95
C HIS A 10 -6.72 16.86 -13.20
N ALA A 11 -7.01 18.12 -13.52
CA ALA A 11 -8.38 18.52 -13.84
C ALA A 11 -8.80 18.00 -15.22
N LEU A 12 -7.82 17.92 -16.14
CA LEU A 12 -8.01 17.52 -17.53
C LEU A 12 -6.91 16.57 -18.00
N PRO A 13 -7.19 15.60 -18.91
CA PRO A 13 -6.17 14.71 -19.47
C PRO A 13 -5.00 15.42 -20.16
N ALA A 14 -5.23 16.64 -20.66
CA ALA A 14 -4.19 17.44 -21.33
C ALA A 14 -3.13 17.99 -20.36
N GLU A 15 -3.41 18.04 -19.06
CA GLU A 15 -2.48 18.49 -18.01
C GLU A 15 -1.56 17.37 -17.53
N GLY A 16 -1.87 16.12 -17.89
CA GLY A 16 -1.23 14.91 -17.38
C GLY A 16 -2.26 13.85 -17.01
N LEU A 17 -1.76 12.67 -16.64
CA LEU A 17 -2.56 11.57 -16.15
C LEU A 17 -1.82 10.88 -15.00
N CYS A 18 -2.49 10.66 -13.89
CA CYS A 18 -2.09 9.60 -12.95
C CYS A 18 -2.56 8.23 -13.46
N ALA A 19 -2.08 7.16 -12.84
CA ALA A 19 -2.49 5.80 -13.19
C ALA A 19 -4.02 5.57 -13.11
N MET A 20 -4.72 6.19 -12.16
CA MET A 20 -6.18 6.02 -12.02
C MET A 20 -6.97 6.82 -13.05
N GLU A 21 -6.49 8.00 -13.44
CA GLU A 21 -7.08 8.78 -14.52
C GLU A 21 -6.88 8.09 -15.87
N LEU A 22 -5.70 7.48 -16.10
CA LEU A 22 -5.49 6.60 -17.25
C LEU A 22 -6.46 5.41 -17.24
N THR A 23 -6.69 4.79 -16.07
CA THR A 23 -7.69 3.71 -15.93
C THR A 23 -9.09 4.19 -16.33
N ALA A 24 -9.52 5.35 -15.84
CA ALA A 24 -10.81 5.95 -16.20
C ALA A 24 -10.93 6.21 -17.71
N LEU A 25 -9.88 6.80 -18.30
CA LEU A 25 -9.81 7.10 -19.73
C LEU A 25 -9.93 5.83 -20.59
N LEU A 26 -9.18 4.77 -20.22
CA LEU A 26 -9.20 3.50 -20.94
C LEU A 26 -10.55 2.78 -20.82
N ALA A 27 -11.25 2.94 -19.70
CA ALA A 27 -12.59 2.40 -19.49
C ALA A 27 -13.71 3.23 -20.16
N GLY A 28 -13.37 4.39 -20.75
CA GLY A 28 -14.36 5.31 -21.33
C GLY A 28 -15.22 6.02 -20.29
N GLU A 29 -14.73 6.12 -19.05
CA GLU A 29 -15.42 6.84 -17.97
C GLU A 29 -15.14 8.35 -18.01
N ILE A 30 -15.92 9.10 -17.23
CA ILE A 30 -15.61 10.51 -16.94
C ILE A 30 -14.24 10.57 -16.27
N HIS A 31 -13.40 11.51 -16.70
CA HIS A 31 -12.06 11.76 -16.14
C HIS A 31 -12.12 11.90 -14.62
N SER A 32 -11.43 11.00 -13.91
CA SER A 32 -11.42 10.91 -12.46
C SER A 32 -10.24 10.05 -12.00
N ASP A 33 -9.64 10.41 -10.87
CA ASP A 33 -8.67 9.56 -10.16
C ASP A 33 -9.36 8.52 -9.24
N ASN A 34 -10.70 8.51 -9.23
CA ASN A 34 -11.57 7.55 -8.56
C ASN A 34 -12.54 6.92 -9.57
N PRO A 35 -12.04 6.16 -10.57
CA PRO A 35 -12.90 5.51 -11.56
C PRO A 35 -13.83 4.49 -10.92
N ARG A 36 -15.05 4.37 -11.47
CA ARG A 36 -16.07 3.42 -11.00
C ARG A 36 -15.77 2.00 -11.46
N CYS A 37 -15.05 1.83 -12.56
CA CYS A 37 -14.65 0.53 -13.10
C CYS A 37 -13.62 -0.20 -12.25
N ALA A 38 -12.94 0.48 -11.31
CA ALA A 38 -11.90 -0.09 -10.48
C ALA A 38 -12.33 -0.25 -9.02
N SER A 39 -11.74 -1.24 -8.35
CA SER A 39 -11.84 -1.43 -6.90
C SER A 39 -11.42 -0.15 -6.16
N PRO A 40 -12.24 0.38 -5.23
CA PRO A 40 -11.83 1.53 -4.42
C PRO A 40 -10.59 1.23 -3.56
N MET A 41 -10.42 -0.01 -3.08
CA MET A 41 -9.21 -0.41 -2.34
C MET A 41 -7.95 -0.34 -3.21
N LEU A 42 -8.00 -0.89 -4.42
CA LEU A 42 -6.87 -0.84 -5.36
C LEU A 42 -6.61 0.59 -5.84
N ALA A 43 -7.66 1.36 -6.12
CA ALA A 43 -7.55 2.76 -6.54
C ALA A 43 -6.82 3.60 -5.47
N ALA A 44 -7.17 3.42 -4.19
CA ALA A 44 -6.50 4.11 -3.09
C ALA A 44 -5.02 3.71 -2.95
N TYR A 45 -4.70 2.43 -3.13
CA TYR A 45 -3.32 1.93 -3.12
C TYR A 45 -2.51 2.55 -4.27
N VAL A 46 -3.04 2.47 -5.49
CA VAL A 46 -2.38 2.93 -6.72
C VAL A 46 -2.19 4.44 -6.74
N ARG A 47 -3.18 5.25 -6.33
CA ARG A 47 -2.98 6.71 -6.19
C ARG A 47 -1.81 7.03 -5.27
N ARG A 48 -1.73 6.35 -4.12
CA ARG A 48 -0.66 6.59 -3.15
C ARG A 48 0.71 6.22 -3.71
N LEU A 49 0.82 5.10 -4.43
CA LEU A 49 2.04 4.71 -5.12
C LEU A 49 2.40 5.72 -6.21
N ASN A 50 1.44 6.05 -7.09
CA ASN A 50 1.59 7.03 -8.15
C ASN A 50 2.25 8.28 -7.58
N ASP A 51 1.64 8.93 -6.60
CA ASP A 51 2.11 10.24 -6.11
C ASP A 51 3.49 10.23 -5.46
N ASN A 52 4.01 9.05 -5.06
CA ASN A 52 5.28 8.95 -4.32
C ASN A 52 6.39 8.19 -5.04
N MET A 53 6.10 7.46 -6.12
CA MET A 53 7.11 6.78 -6.92
C MET A 53 8.00 7.80 -7.65
N PRO A 54 9.32 7.55 -7.79
CA PRO A 54 10.15 8.24 -8.77
C PRO A 54 9.54 8.13 -10.17
N ASP A 55 9.82 9.09 -11.04
CA ASP A 55 9.20 9.17 -12.36
C ASP A 55 9.36 7.88 -13.17
N GLU A 56 10.57 7.33 -13.24
CA GLU A 56 10.87 6.09 -13.97
C GLU A 56 10.08 4.88 -13.44
N GLU A 57 9.97 4.74 -12.10
CA GLU A 57 9.22 3.65 -11.47
C GLU A 57 7.71 3.81 -11.67
N ARG A 58 7.20 5.05 -11.64
CA ARG A 58 5.79 5.38 -11.81
C ARG A 58 5.26 4.90 -13.16
N GLN A 59 6.08 4.93 -14.21
CA GLN A 59 5.66 4.49 -15.54
C GLN A 59 5.27 3.00 -15.59
N ARG A 60 5.73 2.19 -14.64
CA ARG A 60 5.30 0.79 -14.51
C ARG A 60 3.80 0.68 -14.22
N LEU A 61 3.19 1.68 -13.57
CA LEU A 61 1.76 1.72 -13.30
C LEU A 61 0.91 1.89 -14.58
N ALA A 62 1.48 2.42 -15.67
CA ALA A 62 0.78 2.52 -16.94
C ALA A 62 0.43 1.13 -17.51
N LEU A 63 1.28 0.12 -17.26
CA LEU A 63 1.03 -1.28 -17.63
C LEU A 63 0.00 -1.95 -16.72
N ILE A 64 -0.21 -1.42 -15.51
CA ILE A 64 -1.20 -1.93 -14.55
C ILE A 64 -2.58 -1.29 -14.79
N ALA A 65 -2.65 -0.05 -15.28
CA ALA A 65 -3.91 0.67 -15.48
C ALA A 65 -5.00 -0.12 -16.23
N PRO A 66 -4.72 -0.83 -17.36
CA PRO A 66 -5.73 -1.65 -18.01
C PRO A 66 -6.25 -2.81 -17.15
N ARG A 67 -5.42 -3.36 -16.26
CA ARG A 67 -5.76 -4.50 -15.39
C ARG A 67 -6.66 -4.10 -14.22
N LEU A 68 -6.78 -2.80 -13.93
CA LEU A 68 -7.69 -2.28 -12.90
C LEU A 68 -9.15 -2.22 -13.39
N ILE A 69 -9.37 -2.21 -14.70
CA ILE A 69 -10.72 -2.15 -15.29
C ILE A 69 -11.49 -3.43 -14.95
N GLY A 70 -12.70 -3.27 -14.41
CA GLY A 70 -13.56 -4.39 -14.02
C GLY A 70 -13.22 -4.99 -12.65
N THR A 71 -12.29 -4.39 -11.89
CA THR A 71 -11.96 -4.86 -10.54
C THR A 71 -12.94 -4.39 -9.47
N ALA A 72 -13.79 -3.41 -9.76
CA ALA A 72 -14.86 -3.01 -8.86
C ALA A 72 -15.75 -4.21 -8.53
N SER A 73 -15.89 -4.54 -7.25
CA SER A 73 -16.55 -5.79 -6.85
C SER A 73 -17.25 -5.70 -5.50
N SER A 74 -17.69 -6.86 -5.00
CA SER A 74 -18.39 -7.02 -3.73
C SER A 74 -17.54 -6.59 -2.54
N ASP A 75 -18.24 -6.24 -1.46
CA ASP A 75 -17.64 -5.90 -0.18
C ASP A 75 -16.69 -6.96 0.37
N ALA A 76 -16.99 -8.24 0.13
CA ALA A 76 -16.15 -9.36 0.57
C ALA A 76 -14.79 -9.35 -0.14
N GLU A 77 -14.79 -9.14 -1.46
CA GLU A 77 -13.55 -9.07 -2.24
C GLU A 77 -12.72 -7.82 -1.89
N GLU A 78 -13.36 -6.69 -1.57
CA GLU A 78 -12.67 -5.50 -1.07
C GLU A 78 -11.98 -5.75 0.29
N VAL A 79 -12.62 -6.52 1.18
CA VAL A 79 -12.02 -6.96 2.46
C VAL A 79 -10.83 -7.88 2.19
N GLU A 80 -10.96 -8.86 1.30
CA GLU A 80 -9.87 -9.78 0.95
C GLU A 80 -8.64 -9.03 0.38
N ARG A 81 -8.87 -8.05 -0.51
CA ARG A 81 -7.81 -7.16 -1.03
C ARG A 81 -7.13 -6.37 0.08
N ALA A 82 -7.89 -5.79 1.01
CA ALA A 82 -7.34 -5.08 2.15
C ALA A 82 -6.45 -6.00 3.02
N VAL A 83 -6.89 -7.24 3.24
CA VAL A 83 -6.14 -8.26 3.99
C VAL A 83 -4.85 -8.66 3.27
N SER A 84 -4.90 -8.91 1.96
CA SER A 84 -3.70 -9.24 1.17
C SER A 84 -2.66 -8.10 1.21
N LEU A 85 -3.10 -6.85 0.96
CA LEU A 85 -2.21 -5.68 1.03
C LEU A 85 -1.62 -5.47 2.43
N ALA A 86 -2.41 -5.68 3.48
CA ALA A 86 -1.93 -5.60 4.86
C ALA A 86 -0.90 -6.69 5.17
N TRP A 87 -1.10 -7.91 4.68
CA TRP A 87 -0.13 -8.99 4.85
C TRP A 87 1.18 -8.74 4.15
N HIS A 88 1.15 -8.20 2.93
CA HIS A 88 2.36 -7.72 2.24
C HIS A 88 3.09 -6.65 3.05
N ALA A 89 2.35 -5.65 3.56
CA ALA A 89 2.94 -4.60 4.38
C ALA A 89 3.65 -5.16 5.62
N VAL A 90 3.02 -6.11 6.33
CA VAL A 90 3.54 -6.71 7.58
C VAL A 90 4.66 -7.72 7.33
N ARG A 91 4.47 -8.65 6.39
CA ARG A 91 5.32 -9.84 6.22
C ARG A 91 6.42 -9.64 5.18
N VAL A 92 6.32 -8.64 4.32
CA VAL A 92 7.26 -8.43 3.22
C VAL A 92 7.93 -7.06 3.34
N ILE A 93 7.13 -6.00 3.23
CA ILE A 93 7.65 -4.63 3.08
C ILE A 93 8.31 -4.11 4.37
N ALA A 94 7.66 -4.24 5.53
CA ALA A 94 8.25 -3.82 6.80
C ALA A 94 9.53 -4.61 7.15
N PRO A 95 9.58 -5.95 6.99
CA PRO A 95 10.82 -6.73 7.08
C PRO A 95 11.92 -6.26 6.13
N ALA A 96 11.59 -5.94 4.87
CA ALA A 96 12.55 -5.41 3.91
C ALA A 96 13.11 -4.05 4.36
N ALA A 97 12.26 -3.13 4.82
CA ALA A 97 12.68 -1.83 5.39
C ALA A 97 13.62 -2.00 6.59
N LEU A 98 13.31 -2.94 7.49
CA LEU A 98 14.14 -3.25 8.64
C LEU A 98 15.53 -3.77 8.24
N ARG A 99 15.60 -4.59 7.18
CA ARG A 99 16.86 -5.12 6.62
C ARG A 99 17.66 -4.10 5.83
N ALA A 100 17.00 -3.16 5.16
CA ALA A 100 17.67 -2.11 4.39
C ALA A 100 18.27 -1.01 5.27
N SER A 101 17.69 -0.79 6.46
CA SER A 101 18.16 0.27 7.36
C SER A 101 19.61 0.07 7.85
N SER A 102 20.29 1.15 8.21
CA SER A 102 21.68 1.17 8.71
C SER A 102 21.93 0.26 9.94
N ARG A 103 20.88 -0.19 10.64
CA ARG A 103 20.92 -1.08 11.80
C ARG A 103 20.49 -2.53 11.47
N SER A 104 20.56 -2.94 10.20
CA SER A 104 20.06 -4.20 9.64
C SER A 104 20.39 -5.45 10.47
N LYS A 105 21.65 -5.64 10.88
CA LYS A 105 22.09 -6.79 11.69
C LYS A 105 21.30 -6.94 12.99
N ARG A 106 20.98 -5.81 13.65
CA ARG A 106 20.20 -5.80 14.91
C ARG A 106 18.69 -6.00 14.67
N ARG A 107 18.22 -5.71 13.45
CA ARG A 107 16.80 -5.74 13.09
C ARG A 107 16.36 -7.02 12.39
N ALA A 108 17.28 -7.87 11.95
CA ALA A 108 16.98 -9.14 11.28
C ALA A 108 16.04 -10.07 12.08
N ALA A 109 16.24 -10.20 13.40
CA ALA A 109 15.36 -11.00 14.25
C ALA A 109 13.94 -10.39 14.37
N THR A 110 13.85 -9.07 14.28
CA THR A 110 12.57 -8.34 14.30
C THR A 110 11.82 -8.55 12.99
N ALA A 111 12.49 -8.45 11.85
CA ALA A 111 11.96 -8.77 10.54
C ALA A 111 11.36 -10.19 10.51
N ARG A 112 12.13 -11.20 10.96
CA ARG A 112 11.66 -12.59 11.08
C ARG A 112 10.46 -12.78 12.02
N ALA A 113 10.27 -11.90 12.99
CA ALA A 113 9.12 -11.98 13.88
C ALA A 113 7.84 -11.45 13.20
N LEU A 114 7.96 -10.45 12.32
CA LEU A 114 6.84 -9.91 11.55
C LEU A 114 6.43 -10.87 10.42
N GLU A 115 7.39 -11.49 9.74
CA GLU A 115 7.17 -12.51 8.68
C GLU A 115 6.29 -13.68 9.14
N ARG A 116 6.39 -14.06 10.41
CA ARG A 116 5.68 -15.21 10.99
C ARG A 116 4.31 -14.88 11.57
N GLN A 117 3.83 -13.65 11.44
CA GLN A 117 2.51 -13.28 11.96
C GLN A 117 1.42 -13.92 11.11
N THR A 118 0.45 -14.60 11.73
CA THR A 118 -0.63 -15.32 11.03
C THR A 118 -2.04 -14.78 11.31
N ASP A 119 -2.17 -13.87 12.28
CA ASP A 119 -3.43 -13.27 12.71
C ASP A 119 -3.29 -11.74 12.71
N LEU A 120 -4.26 -11.01 12.15
CA LEU A 120 -4.14 -9.55 11.91
C LEU A 120 -4.07 -8.75 13.22
N PHE A 121 -4.83 -9.17 14.24
CA PHE A 121 -4.79 -8.51 15.55
C PHE A 121 -3.42 -8.69 16.22
N ARG A 122 -2.91 -9.93 16.26
CA ARG A 122 -1.55 -10.20 16.77
C ARG A 122 -0.48 -9.49 15.95
N ALA A 123 -0.65 -9.44 14.63
CA ALA A 123 0.24 -8.74 13.72
C ALA A 123 0.32 -7.24 14.04
N TRP A 124 -0.82 -6.56 14.18
CA TRP A 124 -0.82 -5.15 14.53
C TRP A 124 -0.16 -4.92 15.88
N LYS A 125 -0.41 -5.79 16.88
CA LYS A 125 0.13 -5.61 18.25
C LYS A 125 1.64 -5.84 18.23
N LYS A 126 2.10 -6.76 17.38
CA LYS A 126 3.50 -7.02 17.17
C LYS A 126 4.19 -5.82 16.51
N CYS A 127 3.62 -5.27 15.44
CA CYS A 127 4.14 -4.07 14.79
C CYS A 127 4.17 -2.87 15.76
N GLU A 128 3.15 -2.72 16.60
CA GLU A 128 3.10 -1.69 17.65
C GLU A 128 4.25 -1.82 18.63
N SER A 129 4.42 -3.01 19.22
CA SER A 129 5.52 -3.32 20.13
C SER A 129 6.89 -3.09 19.49
N VAL A 130 7.05 -3.45 18.21
CA VAL A 130 8.29 -3.23 17.46
C VAL A 130 8.53 -1.74 17.25
N ARG A 131 7.55 -1.00 16.74
CA ARG A 131 7.63 0.45 16.52
C ARG A 131 8.06 1.16 17.80
N ASP A 132 7.37 0.91 18.92
CA ASP A 132 7.63 1.61 20.19
C ASP A 132 9.01 1.27 20.75
N ARG A 133 9.42 -0.01 20.65
CA ARG A 133 10.76 -0.43 21.07
C ARG A 133 11.85 0.24 20.22
N LEU A 134 11.67 0.30 18.90
CA LEU A 134 12.66 0.92 18.01
C LEU A 134 12.70 2.44 18.20
N ALA A 135 11.56 3.11 18.34
CA ALA A 135 11.49 4.54 18.61
C ALA A 135 12.24 4.92 19.90
N ARG A 136 12.07 4.13 20.97
CA ARG A 136 12.83 4.32 22.22
C ARG A 136 14.34 4.15 22.04
N GLN A 137 14.78 3.22 21.18
CA GLN A 137 16.20 3.02 20.87
C GLN A 137 16.79 4.14 20.00
N GLU A 138 15.96 4.89 19.29
CA GLU A 138 16.36 5.96 18.37
C GLU A 138 16.20 7.37 18.96
N GLY A 139 15.97 7.49 20.27
CA GLY A 139 15.90 8.80 20.93
C GLY A 139 14.61 9.58 20.65
N GLY A 140 13.56 8.91 20.15
CA GLY A 140 12.22 9.49 19.97
C GLY A 140 11.86 9.85 18.53
N GLU A 141 12.83 10.17 17.67
CA GLU A 141 12.58 10.36 16.23
C GLU A 141 12.40 9.02 15.51
N TRP A 142 11.41 8.93 14.63
CA TRP A 142 11.14 7.71 13.89
C TRP A 142 11.97 7.67 12.60
N SER A 143 12.90 6.71 12.52
CA SER A 143 13.56 6.44 11.24
C SER A 143 12.56 5.96 10.17
N PRO A 144 12.89 6.06 8.87
CA PRO A 144 12.04 5.53 7.81
C PRO A 144 11.63 4.06 8.02
N ALA A 145 12.51 3.22 8.54
CA ALA A 145 12.16 1.84 8.85
C ALA A 145 11.13 1.71 9.99
N VAL A 146 11.16 2.60 10.99
CA VAL A 146 10.13 2.66 12.05
C VAL A 146 8.80 3.12 11.47
N PHE A 147 8.81 4.11 10.59
CA PHE A 147 7.60 4.51 9.85
C PHE A 147 7.06 3.36 8.98
N ALA A 148 7.90 2.59 8.29
CA ALA A 148 7.45 1.44 7.50
C ALA A 148 6.72 0.40 8.38
N VAL A 149 7.25 0.11 9.58
CA VAL A 149 6.58 -0.76 10.57
C VAL A 149 5.28 -0.14 11.07
N HIS A 150 5.25 1.17 11.32
CA HIS A 150 4.03 1.86 11.74
C HIS A 150 2.94 1.81 10.67
N ARG A 151 3.29 1.99 9.39
CA ARG A 151 2.35 1.89 8.28
C ARG A 151 1.84 0.46 8.10
N ALA A 152 2.68 -0.55 8.32
CA ALA A 152 2.25 -1.94 8.35
C ALA A 152 1.28 -2.24 9.51
N LEU A 153 1.49 -1.63 10.69
CA LEU A 153 0.53 -1.68 11.80
C LEU A 153 -0.83 -1.12 11.37
N GLU A 154 -0.84 0.09 10.80
CA GLU A 154 -2.08 0.76 10.38
C GLU A 154 -2.80 -0.04 9.30
N ALA A 155 -2.06 -0.69 8.40
CA ALA A 155 -2.61 -1.58 7.39
C ALA A 155 -3.29 -2.80 8.02
N ALA A 156 -2.60 -3.51 8.93
CA ALA A 156 -3.16 -4.66 9.65
C ALA A 156 -4.38 -4.26 10.50
N ARG A 157 -4.35 -3.05 11.08
CA ARG A 157 -5.48 -2.48 11.85
C ARG A 157 -6.69 -2.18 11.00
N GLY A 158 -6.50 -1.50 9.87
CA GLY A 158 -7.58 -1.27 8.92
C GLY A 158 -8.20 -2.58 8.43
N ALA A 159 -7.37 -3.53 8.01
CA ALA A 159 -7.84 -4.83 7.53
C ALA A 159 -8.63 -5.62 8.59
N ALA A 160 -8.13 -5.69 9.84
CA ALA A 160 -8.83 -6.38 10.91
C ALA A 160 -10.20 -5.77 11.24
N TYR A 161 -10.32 -4.44 11.25
CA TYR A 161 -11.62 -3.79 11.48
C TYR A 161 -12.61 -4.01 10.32
N LEU A 162 -12.12 -4.01 9.08
CA LEU A 162 -12.92 -4.34 7.91
C LEU A 162 -13.46 -5.77 7.99
N SER A 163 -12.63 -6.75 8.41
CA SER A 163 -13.03 -8.15 8.53
C SER A 163 -14.14 -8.42 9.56
N ILE A 164 -14.32 -7.56 10.57
CA ILE A 164 -15.39 -7.70 11.57
C ILE A 164 -16.60 -6.80 11.29
N GLY A 165 -16.70 -6.22 10.09
CA GLY A 165 -17.84 -5.40 9.67
C GLY A 165 -17.94 -4.05 10.40
N SER A 166 -16.88 -3.58 11.06
CA SER A 166 -16.85 -2.28 11.77
C SER A 166 -16.71 -1.09 10.81
N ARG A 167 -17.59 -1.02 9.81
CA ARG A 167 -17.70 0.13 8.91
C ARG A 167 -18.31 1.30 9.69
N GLY A 168 -17.51 2.33 9.99
CA GLY A 168 -18.03 3.64 10.43
C GLY A 168 -18.12 3.93 11.93
N VAL A 169 -17.42 3.23 12.83
CA VAL A 169 -17.41 3.57 14.27
C VAL A 169 -16.51 4.78 14.61
N LEU A 170 -15.68 5.25 13.68
CA LEU A 170 -14.97 6.53 13.79
C LEU A 170 -15.26 7.33 12.52
N GLY A 171 -16.04 8.39 12.66
CA GLY A 171 -16.35 9.32 11.59
C GLY A 171 -15.07 9.85 10.96
N GLU A 172 -15.08 9.91 9.63
CA GLU A 172 -13.94 10.18 8.74
C GLU A 172 -12.88 9.07 8.72
N VAL A 173 -12.34 8.83 7.52
CA VAL A 173 -11.28 7.86 7.22
C VAL A 173 -11.81 6.44 6.97
N GLU A 174 -12.00 6.12 5.68
CA GLU A 174 -11.54 4.85 5.10
C GLU A 174 -10.19 4.54 5.76
N HIS A 175 -10.17 3.75 6.84
CA HIS A 175 -8.95 3.40 7.56
C HIS A 175 -8.14 2.50 6.64
N ASN A 176 -7.31 3.19 5.88
CA ASN A 176 -6.98 2.83 4.52
C ASN A 176 -5.91 1.76 4.55
N ALA A 177 -6.31 0.50 4.72
CA ALA A 177 -5.40 -0.63 4.71
C ALA A 177 -4.49 -0.56 3.48
N ALA A 178 -5.07 -0.19 2.33
CA ALA A 178 -4.37 0.13 1.10
C ALA A 178 -3.37 1.31 1.23
N VAL A 179 -3.78 2.54 1.54
CA VAL A 179 -2.85 3.70 1.64
C VAL A 179 -1.82 3.51 2.75
N SER A 180 -2.13 2.73 3.78
CA SER A 180 -1.19 2.33 4.82
C SER A 180 -0.17 1.34 4.27
N ALA A 181 -0.61 0.29 3.57
CA ALA A 181 0.28 -0.65 2.91
C ALA A 181 1.19 0.03 1.86
N ALA A 182 0.65 0.92 1.02
CA ALA A 182 1.45 1.72 0.09
C ALA A 182 2.43 2.64 0.84
N GLY A 183 1.98 3.23 1.95
CA GLY A 183 2.83 3.98 2.88
C GLY A 183 4.03 3.18 3.39
N ALA A 184 3.84 1.89 3.69
CA ALA A 184 4.95 1.04 4.13
C ALA A 184 6.03 0.94 3.06
N ALA A 185 5.65 0.84 1.77
CA ALA A 185 6.60 0.79 0.66
C ALA A 185 7.36 2.12 0.48
N ILE A 186 6.66 3.25 0.57
CA ILE A 186 7.28 4.59 0.51
C ILE A 186 8.36 4.73 1.59
N HIS A 187 8.05 4.30 2.82
CA HIS A 187 9.00 4.37 3.93
C HIS A 187 10.10 3.29 3.86
N ALA A 188 9.83 2.14 3.24
CA ALA A 188 10.85 1.14 2.93
C ALA A 188 11.86 1.70 1.92
N HIS A 189 11.41 2.36 0.84
CA HIS A 189 12.27 3.04 -0.11
C HIS A 189 13.15 4.09 0.58
N ARG A 190 12.54 4.96 1.41
CA ARG A 190 13.27 5.95 2.23
C ARG A 190 14.23 5.33 3.25
N ALA A 191 14.04 4.07 3.62
CA ALA A 191 14.97 3.31 4.48
C ALA A 191 16.15 2.70 3.71
N GLY A 192 16.23 2.91 2.39
CA GLY A 192 17.27 2.37 1.52
C GLY A 192 16.92 1.03 0.87
N CYS A 193 15.66 0.58 0.94
CA CYS A 193 15.23 -0.66 0.27
C CYS A 193 15.08 -0.41 -1.24
N GLY A 194 16.08 -0.83 -2.02
CA GLY A 194 16.09 -0.65 -3.47
C GLY A 194 14.96 -1.37 -4.21
N GLU A 195 14.43 -2.45 -3.63
CA GLU A 195 13.34 -3.25 -4.19
C GLU A 195 11.94 -2.82 -3.70
N ALA A 196 11.83 -1.75 -2.89
CA ALA A 196 10.57 -1.37 -2.25
C ALA A 196 9.39 -1.18 -3.23
N TRP A 197 9.65 -0.62 -4.40
CA TRP A 197 8.62 -0.43 -5.43
C TRP A 197 8.24 -1.73 -6.15
N ALA A 198 9.20 -2.64 -6.37
CA ALA A 198 8.91 -3.98 -6.88
C ALA A 198 8.03 -4.74 -5.89
N LEU A 199 8.37 -4.75 -4.59
CA LEU A 199 7.55 -5.38 -3.54
C LEU A 199 6.14 -4.77 -3.46
N ALA A 200 5.99 -3.46 -3.70
CA ALA A 200 4.68 -2.81 -3.73
C ALA A 200 3.85 -3.23 -4.95
N LEU A 201 4.50 -3.45 -6.10
CA LEU A 201 3.84 -3.93 -7.30
C LEU A 201 3.49 -5.42 -7.20
N ASP A 202 4.31 -6.24 -6.54
CA ASP A 202 3.98 -7.64 -6.23
C ASP A 202 2.75 -7.72 -5.32
N ALA A 203 2.65 -6.85 -4.32
CA ALA A 203 1.47 -6.74 -3.46
C ALA A 203 0.21 -6.33 -4.24
N LEU A 204 0.36 -5.41 -5.21
CA LEU A 204 -0.72 -5.00 -6.09
C LEU A 204 -1.14 -6.15 -7.04
N ASP A 205 -0.19 -6.89 -7.59
CA ASP A 205 -0.45 -8.03 -8.46
C ASP A 205 -1.20 -9.16 -7.75
N GLU A 206 -0.83 -9.47 -6.50
CA GLU A 206 -1.59 -10.43 -5.68
C GLU A 206 -3.02 -9.95 -5.43
N ALA A 207 -3.19 -8.67 -5.05
CA ALA A 207 -4.51 -8.10 -4.78
C ALA A 207 -5.39 -7.98 -6.04
N LEU A 208 -4.79 -7.78 -7.22
CA LEU A 208 -5.47 -7.80 -8.52
C LEU A 208 -6.01 -9.19 -8.87
N GLY A 209 -5.36 -10.27 -8.41
CA GLY A 209 -5.82 -11.64 -8.62
C GLY A 209 -7.06 -12.02 -7.81
N ILE A 210 -7.42 -11.24 -6.79
CA ILE A 210 -8.59 -11.50 -5.95
C ILE A 210 -9.86 -11.09 -6.70
N GLY A 211 -10.75 -12.06 -6.91
CA GLY A 211 -12.03 -11.86 -7.62
C GLY A 211 -11.92 -11.87 -9.15
N ALA A 212 -10.72 -12.02 -9.71
CA ALA A 212 -10.54 -12.21 -11.15
C ALA A 212 -11.16 -13.56 -11.56
N ARG A 213 -12.17 -13.52 -12.44
CA ARG A 213 -12.84 -14.69 -13.03
C ARG A 213 -12.57 -14.76 -14.52
#